data_AF-A0A348MV00-F1
#
_entry.id   AF-A0A348MV00-F1
#
_cell.length_a   1.000
_cell.length_b   1.000
_cell.length_c   1.000
_cell.angle_alpha   90.00
_cell.angle_beta   90.00
_cell.angle_gamma   90.00
#
_symmetry.space_group_name_H-M   'P 1'
#
loop_
_entity.id
_entity.type
_entity.pdbx_description
1 polymer ?
#
loop_
_entity_poly.entity_id
_entity_poly.type
_entity_poly.pdbx_seq_one_letter_code
_entity_poly.pdbx_strand_id
1 'polypeptide(L)'
;MNVDKATKRIAKRVNKGFQGYPVITLTYMAGKGTTISDVEMSFVIEENASAQHEKFSCNGDARQDETLQTTLLKVIERTGAKTVVEHNGM
;
A
#
# COMPACT_ATOMS: atom_id res chain seq x y z
N MET A 1 14.53 2.03 7.90
CA MET A 1 13.94 0.75 8.34
C MET A 1 14.09 -0.16 7.15
N ASN A 2 14.80 -1.29 7.23
CA ASN A 2 15.14 -2.06 6.03
C ASN A 2 13.88 -2.42 5.20
N VAL A 3 13.94 -2.19 3.89
CA VAL A 3 12.88 -2.47 2.91
C VAL A 3 12.32 -3.89 3.04
N ASP A 4 13.16 -4.92 3.20
CA ASP A 4 12.72 -6.31 3.36
C ASP A 4 11.78 -6.49 4.54
N LYS A 5 12.03 -5.75 5.63
CA LYS A 5 11.22 -5.78 6.83
C LYS A 5 9.89 -5.07 6.62
N ALA A 6 9.88 -3.97 5.87
CA ALA A 6 8.65 -3.25 5.53
C ALA A 6 7.76 -4.10 4.62
N THR A 7 8.32 -4.61 3.51
CA THR A 7 7.60 -5.44 2.53
C THR A 7 7.04 -6.71 3.18
N LYS A 8 7.81 -7.42 4.01
CA LYS A 8 7.31 -8.60 4.75
C LYS A 8 6.16 -8.27 5.71
N ARG A 9 6.18 -7.10 6.35
CA ARG A 9 5.10 -6.68 7.26
C ARG A 9 3.84 -6.33 6.49
N ILE A 10 3.96 -5.64 5.36
CA ILE A 10 2.83 -5.34 4.47
C ILE A 10 2.23 -6.64 3.93
N ALA A 11 3.05 -7.54 3.37
CA ALA A 11 2.61 -8.85 2.87
C ALA A 11 1.88 -9.66 3.96
N LYS A 12 2.38 -9.65 5.20
CA LYS A 12 1.70 -10.31 6.33
C LYS A 12 0.33 -9.70 6.63
N ARG A 13 0.13 -8.40 6.39
CA ARG A 13 -1.17 -7.73 6.56
C ARG A 13 -2.14 -8.08 5.44
N VAL A 14 -1.64 -8.12 4.20
CA VAL A 14 -2.40 -8.57 3.02
C VAL A 14 -2.87 -10.01 3.19
N ASN A 15 -1.97 -10.92 3.61
CA ASN A 15 -2.27 -12.33 3.80
C ASN A 15 -3.32 -12.64 4.90
N LYS A 16 -3.66 -11.66 5.75
CA LYS A 16 -4.77 -11.82 6.71
C LYS A 16 -6.15 -11.72 6.06
N GLY A 17 -6.23 -11.29 4.80
CA GLY A 17 -7.48 -11.07 4.09
C GLY A 17 -8.32 -9.97 4.72
N PHE A 18 -9.62 -9.96 4.39
CA PHE A 18 -10.57 -8.98 4.91
C PHE A 18 -10.86 -9.22 6.40
N GLN A 19 -10.67 -8.17 7.20
CA GLN A 19 -10.86 -8.16 8.66
C GLN A 19 -11.79 -6.99 9.09
N GLY A 20 -12.57 -6.45 8.15
CA GLY A 20 -13.42 -5.28 8.35
C GLY A 20 -12.75 -3.94 8.05
N TYR A 21 -13.45 -2.86 8.37
CA TYR A 21 -13.02 -1.48 8.17
C TYR A 21 -12.29 -0.92 9.41
N PRO A 22 -11.35 0.03 9.24
CA PRO A 22 -10.97 0.68 7.98
C PRO A 22 -10.17 -0.23 7.03
N VAL A 23 -10.29 0.02 5.72
CA VAL A 23 -9.59 -0.72 4.66
C VAL A 23 -8.57 0.20 4.00
N ILE A 24 -7.34 -0.28 3.84
CA ILE A 24 -6.36 0.31 2.92
C ILE A 24 -6.20 -0.59 1.71
N THR A 25 -6.19 -0.01 0.52
CA THR A 25 -5.83 -0.69 -0.72
C THR A 25 -4.58 -0.05 -1.30
N LEU A 26 -3.56 -0.85 -1.57
CA LEU A 26 -2.35 -0.45 -2.27
C LEU A 26 -2.42 -0.93 -3.71
N THR A 27 -2.39 -0.01 -4.67
CA THR A 27 -2.38 -0.33 -6.11
C THR A 27 -1.04 0.07 -6.70
N TYR A 28 -0.20 -0.92 -6.96
CA TYR A 28 1.11 -0.76 -7.57
C TYR A 28 0.97 -0.60 -9.08
N MET A 29 1.32 0.55 -9.64
CA MET A 29 1.16 0.86 -11.05
C MET A 29 2.52 0.88 -11.75
N ALA A 30 2.58 0.29 -12.94
CA ALA A 30 3.71 0.47 -13.84
C ALA A 30 3.79 1.92 -14.32
N GLY A 31 4.99 2.50 -14.28
CA GLY A 31 5.28 3.76 -14.94
C GLY A 31 5.44 3.57 -16.45
N LYS A 32 6.24 4.42 -17.10
CA LYS A 32 6.64 4.18 -18.50
C LYS A 32 7.60 2.98 -18.58
N GLY A 33 7.08 1.81 -18.95
CA GLY A 33 7.84 0.56 -19.10
C GLY A 33 7.33 -0.54 -18.18
N THR A 34 8.21 -1.46 -17.77
CA THR A 34 7.86 -2.58 -16.87
C THR A 34 8.15 -2.29 -15.40
N THR A 35 8.68 -1.10 -15.08
CA THR A 35 9.03 -0.71 -13.71
C THR A 35 7.82 -0.14 -12.99
N ILE A 36 7.51 -0.70 -11.83
CA ILE A 36 6.45 -0.21 -10.95
C ILE A 36 6.99 0.99 -10.17
N SER A 37 6.77 2.21 -10.67
CA SER A 37 7.27 3.44 -10.02
C SER A 37 6.24 4.13 -9.14
N ASP A 38 4.97 3.75 -9.25
CA ASP A 38 3.85 4.48 -8.67
C ASP A 38 2.99 3.57 -7.80
N VAL A 39 2.48 4.11 -6.71
CA VAL A 39 1.54 3.44 -5.81
C VAL A 39 0.41 4.38 -5.49
N GLU A 40 -0.82 3.97 -5.82
CA GLU A 40 -2.02 4.63 -5.33
C GLU A 40 -2.52 3.90 -4.09
N MET A 41 -2.61 4.62 -2.97
CA MET A 41 -3.20 4.15 -1.74
C MET A 41 -4.61 4.71 -1.62
N SER A 42 -5.60 3.82 -1.47
CA SER A 42 -6.97 4.21 -1.10
C SER A 42 -7.28 3.82 0.34
N PHE A 43 -8.00 4.69 1.05
CA PHE A 43 -8.44 4.48 2.42
C PHE A 43 -9.96 4.64 2.52
N VAL A 44 -10.63 3.62 3.04
CA VAL A 44 -12.08 3.62 3.28
C VAL A 44 -12.33 3.37 4.76
N ILE A 45 -12.98 4.31 5.44
CA ILE A 45 -13.17 4.26 6.89
C ILE A 45 -14.27 3.29 7.34
N GLU A 46 -15.31 3.13 6.53
CA GLU A 46 -16.45 2.24 6.79
C GLU A 46 -17.15 1.87 5.47
N GLU A 47 -18.06 0.90 5.53
CA GLU A 47 -18.79 0.43 4.36
C GLU A 47 -19.59 1.57 3.70
N ASN A 48 -19.51 1.67 2.37
CA ASN A 48 -20.12 2.73 1.56
C ASN A 48 -19.57 4.15 1.76
N ALA A 49 -18.55 4.35 2.60
CA ALA A 49 -17.88 5.65 2.70
C ALA A 49 -17.03 5.94 1.45
N SER A 50 -16.93 7.22 1.11
CA SER A 50 -16.03 7.67 0.04
C SER A 50 -14.58 7.35 0.35
N ALA A 51 -13.87 6.80 -0.64
CA ALA A 51 -12.45 6.53 -0.53
C ALA A 51 -11.62 7.83 -0.57
N GLN A 52 -10.63 7.92 0.31
CA GLN A 52 -9.56 8.91 0.22
C GLN A 52 -8.41 8.29 -0.58
N HIS A 53 -7.81 9.04 -1.51
CA HIS A 53 -6.73 8.55 -2.36
C HIS A 53 -5.47 9.39 -2.16
N GLU A 54 -4.32 8.72 -2.07
CA GLU A 54 -3.01 9.34 -2.03
C GLU A 54 -2.07 8.61 -2.98
N LYS A 55 -1.35 9.36 -3.82
CA LYS A 55 -0.40 8.81 -4.79
C LYS A 55 1.02 9.04 -4.33
N PHE A 56 1.82 8.01 -4.48
CA PHE A 56 3.25 8.02 -4.20
C PHE A 56 4.00 7.59 -5.44
N SER A 57 5.12 8.26 -5.70
CA SER A 57 6.01 7.94 -6.79
C SER A 57 7.44 7.84 -6.27
N CYS A 58 8.24 6.95 -6.85
CA CYS A 58 9.67 6.83 -6.56
C CYS A 58 10.49 6.71 -7.83
N ASN A 59 11.79 6.97 -7.71
CA ASN A 59 12.75 6.74 -8.79
C ASN A 59 13.19 5.28 -8.75
N GLY A 60 12.51 4.40 -9.51
CA GLY A 60 12.80 2.97 -9.57
C GLY A 60 11.61 2.11 -9.21
N ASP A 61 11.84 0.89 -8.73
CA ASP A 61 10.78 -0.03 -8.32
C ASP A 61 10.30 0.28 -6.89
N ALA A 62 9.02 0.66 -6.78
CA ALA A 62 8.32 1.00 -5.56
C ALA A 62 8.33 -0.10 -4.50
N ARG A 63 8.50 -1.37 -4.90
CA ARG A 63 8.61 -2.51 -3.98
C ARG A 63 9.99 -2.64 -3.36
N GLN A 64 10.99 -2.03 -3.99
CA GLN A 64 12.39 -2.02 -3.55
C GLN A 64 12.81 -0.68 -2.92
N ASP A 65 11.98 0.36 -3.02
CA ASP A 65 12.25 1.66 -2.40
C ASP A 65 12.01 1.61 -0.88
N GLU A 66 13.09 1.75 -0.11
CA GLU A 66 13.04 1.71 1.36
C GLU A 66 12.14 2.81 1.96
N THR A 67 12.23 4.02 1.41
CA THR A 67 11.54 5.20 1.95
C THR A 67 10.04 5.06 1.71
N LEU A 68 9.65 4.64 0.51
CA LEU A 68 8.27 4.41 0.12
C LEU A 68 7.66 3.28 0.94
N GLN A 69 8.29 2.11 0.99
CA GLN A 69 7.79 0.95 1.75
C GLN A 69 7.66 1.26 3.25
N THR A 70 8.63 1.98 3.82
CA THR A 70 8.55 2.45 5.21
C THR A 70 7.39 3.43 5.41
N THR A 71 7.14 4.31 4.45
CA THR A 71 6.05 5.30 4.51
C THR A 71 4.69 4.63 4.44
N LEU A 72 4.46 3.75 3.44
CA LEU A 72 3.24 2.98 3.30
C LEU A 72 2.91 2.20 4.57
N LEU A 73 3.90 1.50 5.14
CA LEU A 73 3.70 0.78 6.39
C LEU A 73 3.31 1.71 7.54
N LYS A 74 3.96 2.87 7.69
CA LYS A 74 3.63 3.83 8.75
C LYS A 74 2.22 4.39 8.60
N VAL A 75 1.75 4.63 7.37
CA VAL A 75 0.37 5.07 7.12
C VAL A 75 -0.61 3.95 7.49
N ILE A 76 -0.34 2.71 7.10
CA ILE A 76 -1.15 1.53 7.50
C ILE A 76 -1.25 1.41 9.03
N GLU A 77 -0.15 1.61 9.74
CA GLU A 77 -0.12 1.52 11.21
C GLU A 77 -0.87 2.68 11.87
N ARG A 78 -0.72 3.91 11.36
CA ARG A 78 -1.36 5.10 11.94
C ARG A 78 -2.86 5.19 11.70
N THR A 79 -3.34 4.70 10.57
CA THR A 79 -4.76 4.69 10.22
C THR A 79 -5.56 3.66 11.01
N GLY A 80 -4.89 2.72 11.70
CA GLY A 80 -5.57 1.63 12.41
C GLY A 80 -6.34 0.71 11.46
N ALA A 81 -5.96 0.65 10.18
CA ALA A 81 -6.63 -0.17 9.18
C ALA A 81 -6.77 -1.61 9.69
N LYS A 82 -7.95 -2.22 9.56
CA LYS A 82 -8.11 -3.64 9.92
C LYS A 82 -7.70 -4.51 8.75
N THR A 83 -8.05 -4.08 7.54
CA THR A 83 -7.74 -4.76 6.29
C THR A 83 -6.71 -4.00 5.48
N VAL A 84 -5.78 -4.74 4.87
CA VAL A 84 -4.89 -4.21 3.83
C VAL A 84 -5.05 -5.10 2.61
N VAL A 85 -5.30 -4.50 1.45
CA VAL A 85 -5.40 -5.16 0.16
C VAL A 85 -4.28 -4.66 -0.73
N GLU A 86 -3.71 -5.54 -1.54
CA GLU A 86 -2.70 -5.20 -2.53
C GLU A 86 -3.17 -5.63 -3.92
N HIS A 87 -3.03 -4.73 -4.89
CA HIS A 87 -3.28 -4.99 -6.30
C HIS A 87 -2.04 -4.64 -7.11
N ASN A 88 -1.75 -5.48 -8.10
CA ASN A 88 -0.80 -5.15 -9.16
C ASN A 88 -1.63 -4.52 -10.27
N GLY A 89 -1.51 -3.21 -10.43
CA GLY A 89 -1.94 -2.53 -11.65
C GLY A 89 -1.14 -3.12 -12.82
N MET A 90 -1.86 -3.66 -13.80
CA MET A 90 -1.29 -4.11 -15.06
C MET A 90 -0.77 -2.95 -15.89
#